data_AF-A0A8J2TJK7-F1
#
_entry.id   AF-A0A8J2TJK7-F1
#
_cell.length_a   1.000
_cell.length_b   1.000
_cell.length_c   1.000
_cell.angle_alpha   90.00
_cell.angle_beta   90.00
_cell.angle_gamma   90.00
#
_symmetry.space_group_name_H-M   'P 1'
#
loop_
_entity.id
_entity.type
_entity.pdbx_description
1 polymer ?
#
loop_
_entity_poly.entity_id
_entity_poly.type
_entity_poly.pdbx_seq_one_letter_code
_entity_poly.pdbx_strand_id
1 'polypeptide(L)'
;MLTSIEGIYKNGRIELAEQPNDVLEGTKVIVTFIRSNEIDLASHQINPAEAEVLKTSLTTFADDWNSDEMSIYDNYDAAKHNL
;
A
#
# COMPACT_ATOMS: atom_id res chain seq x y z
N MET A 1 -23.80 -0.57 7.89
CA MET A 1 -22.36 -0.20 7.88
C MET A 1 -21.66 -1.18 6.95
N LEU A 2 -20.67 -0.75 6.15
CA LEU A 2 -19.91 -1.67 5.29
C LEU A 2 -18.77 -2.27 6.12
N THR A 3 -18.61 -3.58 6.09
CA THR A 3 -17.51 -4.29 6.74
C THR A 3 -16.59 -4.84 5.66
N SER A 4 -15.31 -4.45 5.71
CA SER A 4 -14.28 -4.94 4.80
C SER A 4 -13.33 -5.83 5.56
N ILE A 5 -13.08 -7.03 5.05
CA ILE A 5 -12.15 -8.00 5.62
C ILE A 5 -11.16 -8.39 4.54
N GLU A 6 -9.88 -8.33 4.86
CA GLU A 6 -8.82 -8.77 3.96
C GLU A 6 -8.69 -10.29 3.97
N GLY A 7 -8.15 -10.83 2.88
CA GLY A 7 -7.91 -12.26 2.74
C GLY A 7 -6.93 -12.56 1.63
N ILE A 8 -6.43 -13.79 1.62
CA ILE A 8 -5.47 -14.25 0.62
C ILE A 8 -6.21 -15.09 -0.41
N TYR A 9 -6.07 -14.73 -1.69
CA TYR A 9 -6.57 -15.58 -2.77
C TYR A 9 -5.59 -16.72 -3.05
N LYS A 10 -6.04 -17.95 -2.80
CA LYS A 10 -5.22 -19.17 -2.94
C LYS A 10 -6.07 -20.30 -3.51
N ASN A 11 -5.59 -20.92 -4.59
CA ASN A 11 -6.22 -22.08 -5.23
C ASN A 11 -7.72 -21.89 -5.57
N GLY A 12 -8.10 -20.71 -6.06
CA GLY A 12 -9.50 -20.43 -6.41
C GLY A 12 -10.42 -20.10 -5.23
N ARG A 13 -9.86 -19.98 -4.01
CA ARG A 13 -10.59 -19.62 -2.79
C ARG A 13 -9.98 -18.39 -2.12
N ILE A 14 -10.81 -17.68 -1.36
CA ILE A 14 -10.36 -16.56 -0.52
C ILE A 14 -10.29 -17.07 0.91
N GLU A 15 -9.09 -17.07 1.48
CA GLU A 15 -8.83 -17.36 2.89
C GLU A 15 -8.89 -16.03 3.66
N LEU A 16 -10.01 -15.77 4.35
CA LEU A 16 -10.18 -14.53 5.11
C LEU A 16 -9.22 -14.47 6.31
N ALA A 17 -8.65 -13.31 6.57
CA ALA A 17 -7.76 -13.08 7.71
C ALA A 17 -8.49 -13.21 9.06
N GLU A 18 -9.79 -12.90 9.07
CA GLU A 18 -10.65 -13.04 10.24
C GLU A 18 -12.07 -13.48 9.84
N GLN A 19 -12.79 -14.06 10.79
CA GLN A 19 -14.19 -14.43 10.58
C GLN A 19 -15.12 -13.22 10.77
N PRO A 20 -15.99 -12.90 9.81
CA PRO A 20 -17.03 -11.90 10.01
C PRO A 20 -18.03 -12.38 11.07
N ASN A 21 -18.10 -11.66 12.20
CA ASN A 21 -18.95 -12.04 13.33
C ASN A 21 -20.42 -11.56 13.21
N ASP A 22 -20.70 -10.62 12.31
CA ASP A 22 -22.03 -9.98 12.17
C ASP A 22 -22.49 -9.95 10.71
N VAL A 23 -22.41 -11.11 10.04
CA VAL A 23 -22.85 -11.27 8.65
C VAL A 23 -23.81 -12.45 8.57
N LEU A 24 -25.04 -12.17 8.17
CA LEU A 24 -26.08 -13.20 8.00
C LEU A 24 -25.77 -14.09 6.79
N GLU A 25 -26.19 -15.35 6.87
CA GLU A 25 -26.14 -16.27 5.75
C GLU A 25 -26.91 -15.70 4.54
N GLY A 26 -26.32 -15.83 3.34
CA GLY A 26 -26.90 -15.30 2.11
C GLY A 26 -26.66 -13.80 1.85
N THR A 27 -25.89 -13.12 2.72
CA THR A 27 -25.49 -11.72 2.48
C THR A 27 -24.65 -11.62 1.20
N LYS A 28 -24.99 -10.66 0.33
CA LYS A 28 -24.22 -10.38 -0.89
C LYS A 28 -22.87 -9.76 -0.54
N VAL A 29 -21.82 -10.22 -1.21
CA VAL A 29 -20.44 -9.73 -1.01
C VAL A 29 -19.88 -9.15 -2.30
N ILE A 30 -18.92 -8.24 -2.16
CA ILE A 30 -18.09 -7.72 -3.25
C ILE A 30 -16.67 -8.23 -3.01
N VAL A 31 -16.04 -8.77 -4.04
CA VAL A 31 -14.65 -9.21 -4.00
C VAL A 31 -13.82 -8.31 -4.90
N THR A 32 -12.81 -7.68 -4.32
CA THR A 32 -11.85 -6.85 -5.05
C THR A 32 -10.46 -7.48 -4.94
N PHE A 33 -9.85 -7.79 -6.09
CA PHE A 33 -8.50 -8.34 -6.13
C PHE A 33 -7.49 -7.21 -6.24
N ILE A 34 -6.76 -7.00 -5.15
CA ILE A 34 -5.66 -6.04 -5.10
C ILE A 34 -4.41 -6.76 -5.63
N ARG A 35 -3.82 -6.25 -6.71
CA ARG A 35 -2.51 -6.73 -7.17
C ARG A 35 -1.45 -5.98 -6.37
N SER A 36 -0.40 -6.68 -5.96
CA SER A 36 0.81 -5.97 -5.54
C SER A 36 1.27 -5.18 -6.77
N ASN A 37 1.26 -3.85 -6.67
CA ASN A 37 1.97 -3.00 -7.63
C ASN A 37 3.45 -3.09 -7.30
N GLU A 38 4.02 -4.29 -7.42
CA GLU A 38 5.46 -4.44 -7.40
C GLU A 38 6.00 -3.62 -8.56
N ILE A 39 6.76 -2.59 -8.20
CA ILE A 39 7.43 -1.74 -9.17
C ILE A 39 8.49 -2.63 -9.82
N ASP A 40 8.31 -2.92 -11.11
CA ASP A 40 9.32 -3.61 -11.89
C ASP A 40 10.51 -2.67 -12.11
N LEU A 41 11.50 -2.75 -11.21
CA LEU A 41 12.72 -1.95 -11.29
C LEU A 41 13.43 -2.13 -12.65
N ALA A 42 13.36 -3.33 -13.24
CA ALA A 42 13.99 -3.59 -14.53
C ALA A 42 13.28 -2.86 -15.67
N SER A 43 11.95 -2.73 -15.61
CA SER A 43 11.19 -1.88 -16.57
C SER A 43 11.60 -0.41 -16.52
N HIS A 44 12.11 0.03 -15.37
CA HIS A 44 12.67 1.37 -15.14
C HIS A 44 14.18 1.46 -15.35
N GLN A 45 14.82 0.40 -15.88
CA GLN A 45 16.26 0.32 -16.11
C GLN A 45 17.09 0.45 -14.82
N ILE A 46 16.51 0.12 -13.68
CA ILE A 46 17.18 0.12 -12.38
C ILE A 46 17.52 -1.32 -12.03
N ASN A 47 18.80 -1.62 -11.89
CA ASN A 47 19.19 -2.93 -11.38
C ASN A 47 19.11 -2.99 -9.84
N PRO A 48 18.94 -4.19 -9.23
CA PRO A 48 18.80 -4.30 -7.78
C PRO A 48 20.00 -3.75 -6.98
N ALA A 49 21.23 -3.84 -7.50
CA ALA A 49 22.40 -3.32 -6.81
C ALA A 49 22.41 -1.78 -6.78
N GLU A 50 22.01 -1.13 -7.87
CA GLU A 50 21.81 0.32 -7.94
C GLU A 50 20.70 0.77 -7.00
N ALA A 51 19.60 0.02 -6.92
CA ALA A 51 18.51 0.30 -5.99
C ALA A 51 18.98 0.25 -4.53
N GLU A 52 19.80 -0.73 -4.16
CA GLU A 52 20.36 -0.83 -2.80
C GLU A 52 21.33 0.31 -2.48
N VAL A 53 22.18 0.70 -3.44
CA VAL A 53 23.06 1.87 -3.29
C VAL A 53 22.24 3.14 -3.10
N LEU A 54 21.21 3.34 -3.93
CA LEU A 54 20.31 4.49 -3.84
C LEU A 54 19.61 4.52 -2.49
N LYS A 55 19.01 3.40 -2.06
CA LYS A 55 18.34 3.27 -0.76
C LYS A 55 19.28 3.62 0.39
N THR A 56 20.49 3.07 0.39
CA THR A 56 21.51 3.35 1.41
C THR A 56 21.89 4.83 1.46
N SER A 57 22.05 5.47 0.29
CA SER A 57 22.37 6.89 0.22
C SER A 57 21.24 7.76 0.78
N LEU A 58 19.99 7.39 0.52
CA LEU A 58 18.80 8.14 0.95
C LEU A 58 18.47 7.94 2.44
N THR A 59 18.93 6.85 3.07
CA THR A 59 18.75 6.62 4.51
C THR A 59 19.27 7.78 5.36
N THR A 60 20.30 8.50 4.90
CA THR A 60 20.84 9.67 5.61
C THR A 60 19.85 10.84 5.76
N PHE A 61 18.81 10.88 4.92
CA PHE A 61 17.74 11.88 4.96
C PHE A 61 16.46 11.34 5.60
N ALA A 62 16.45 10.09 6.07
CA ALA A 62 15.23 9.43 6.51
C ALA A 62 14.59 10.12 7.71
N ASP A 63 15.38 10.59 8.67
CA ASP A 63 14.84 11.24 9.87
C ASP A 63 14.13 12.56 9.53
N ASP A 64 14.73 13.38 8.66
CA ASP A 64 14.12 14.63 8.18
C ASP A 64 12.89 14.35 7.29
N TRP A 65 12.97 13.33 6.42
CA TRP A 65 11.87 13.01 5.50
C TRP A 65 10.67 12.35 6.18
N ASN A 66 10.90 11.60 7.25
CA ASN A 66 9.85 10.92 8.02
C ASN A 66 9.27 11.80 9.14
N SER A 67 9.66 13.08 9.22
CA SER A 67 9.11 14.01 10.19
C SER A 67 7.64 14.34 9.86
N ASP A 68 6.86 14.67 10.88
CA ASP A 68 5.43 15.00 10.72
C ASP A 68 5.23 16.18 9.76
N GLU A 69 6.18 17.10 9.70
CA GLU A 69 6.16 18.26 8.80
C GLU A 69 6.23 17.88 7.33
N MET A 70 6.84 16.73 6.98
CA MET A 70 6.96 16.27 5.59
C MET A 70 5.68 15.63 5.05
N SER A 71 4.71 15.32 5.92
CA SER A 71 3.38 14.83 5.52
C SER A 71 2.61 15.80 4.60
N ILE A 72 3.03 17.07 4.55
CA ILE A 72 2.49 18.06 3.59
C ILE A 72 2.68 17.62 2.14
N TYR A 73 3.71 16.81 1.85
CA TYR A 73 4.02 16.35 0.50
C TYR A 73 3.18 15.14 0.07
N ASP A 74 2.55 14.42 1.00
CA ASP A 74 1.66 13.29 0.68
C ASP A 74 0.45 13.74 -0.14
N ASN A 75 0.02 14.99 0.06
CA ASN A 75 -1.02 15.64 -0.72
C ASN A 75 -0.66 17.11 -0.99
N TYR A 76 0.51 17.31 -1.60
CA TYR A 76 1.08 18.63 -1.88
C TYR A 76 0.09 19.56 -2.58
N ASP A 77 -0.62 19.06 -3.60
CA ASP A 77 -1.56 19.86 -4.37
C ASP A 77 -2.72 20.38 -3.50
N ALA A 78 -3.27 19.56 -2.60
CA ALA A 78 -4.29 20.02 -1.66
C ALA A 78 -3.72 20.95 -0.58
N ALA A 79 -2.49 20.70 -0.10
CA ALA A 79 -1.86 21.50 0.94
C ALA A 79 -1.47 22.90 0.45
N LYS A 80 -1.01 23.03 -0.80
CA LYS A 80 -0.61 24.31 -1.40
C LYS A 80 -1.74 25.33 -1.51
N HIS A 81 -2.99 24.89 -1.62
CA HIS A 81 -4.14 25.80 -1.66
C HIS A 81 -4.47 26.46 -0.31
N ASN A 82 -3.85 26.01 0.78
CA ASN A 82 -4.04 26.51 2.14
C ASN A 82 -2.83 27.32 2.67
N LEU A 83 -1.82 27.56 1.82
CA LEU A 83 -0.61 28.36 2.09
C LEU A 83 -0.75 29.77 1.49
#